data_AF-A0A519RLL6-F1
#
_entry.id   AF-A0A519RLL6-F1
#
_cell.length_a   1.000
_cell.length_b   1.000
_cell.length_c   1.000
_cell.angle_alpha   90.00
_cell.angle_beta   90.00
_cell.angle_gamma   90.00
#
_symmetry.space_group_name_H-M   'P 1'
#
loop_
_entity.id
_entity.type
_entity.pdbx_description
1 polymer ?
#
loop_
_entity_poly.entity_id
_entity_poly.type
_entity_poly.pdbx_seq_one_letter_code
_entity_poly.pdbx_strand_id
1 'polypeptide(L)'
;MKTDSTTKNSPQVYARLGGILYLVIIIAGLSSEFLFRGKLIVSGSPAATADNLTSSEELWRIGILVEYLSLICTIVLAMIYFYLLKPVHKNLNLLATFFRLISIILQVVAVLNLTSALFPLINPEANQAFSSAQVDSLVNFAIRSHSFGYSISLLFLGCCFLIHGYLIFKSGFLPRLLGILIQIAGLGYLTNSITLIVAPSLTAWTFPIIILPVLLAETSLSLWLLVKGVDVKKWELRQSAS
;
A
#
# COMPACT_ATOMS: atom_id res chain seq x y z
N MET A 1 -26.70 39.66 -13.86
CA MET A 1 -25.95 38.72 -14.70
C MET A 1 -25.03 37.93 -13.78
N LYS A 2 -25.40 36.71 -13.38
CA LYS A 2 -24.63 35.87 -12.45
C LYS A 2 -23.66 35.01 -13.25
N THR A 3 -22.36 35.26 -13.12
CA THR A 3 -21.30 34.37 -13.58
C THR A 3 -20.59 33.82 -12.36
N ASP A 4 -21.20 32.82 -11.71
CA ASP A 4 -20.49 31.94 -10.78
C ASP A 4 -20.21 30.62 -11.51
N SER A 5 -19.27 30.66 -12.45
CA SER A 5 -18.61 29.44 -12.94
C SER A 5 -17.47 29.08 -11.98
N THR A 6 -17.81 28.72 -10.75
CA THR A 6 -16.90 27.86 -10.00
C THR A 6 -16.94 26.53 -10.71
N THR A 7 -15.84 26.15 -11.38
CA THR A 7 -15.62 24.80 -11.87
C THR A 7 -15.75 23.85 -10.68
N LYS A 8 -16.97 23.36 -10.42
CA LYS A 8 -17.27 22.32 -9.45
C LYS A 8 -16.53 21.09 -9.97
N ASN A 9 -15.33 20.81 -9.44
CA ASN A 9 -14.59 19.61 -9.81
C ASN A 9 -15.50 18.42 -9.53
N SER A 10 -15.90 17.70 -10.59
CA SER A 10 -16.87 16.64 -10.47
C SER A 10 -16.30 15.51 -9.60
N PRO A 11 -17.06 14.99 -8.62
CA PRO A 11 -16.63 13.84 -7.82
C PRO A 11 -16.30 12.62 -8.68
N GLN A 12 -16.84 12.57 -9.91
CA GLN A 12 -16.53 11.53 -10.88
C GLN A 12 -15.07 11.57 -11.37
N VAL A 13 -14.48 12.75 -11.53
CA VAL A 13 -13.07 12.88 -11.96
C VAL A 13 -12.16 12.34 -10.87
N TYR A 14 -12.41 12.71 -9.62
CA TYR A 14 -11.68 12.19 -8.47
C TYR A 14 -11.85 10.67 -8.31
N ALA A 15 -13.07 10.15 -8.51
CA ALA A 15 -13.30 8.70 -8.47
C ALA A 15 -12.48 7.97 -9.53
N ARG A 16 -12.49 8.43 -10.79
CA ARG A 16 -11.72 7.81 -11.88
C ARG A 16 -10.22 7.89 -11.65
N LEU A 17 -9.72 9.07 -11.26
CA LEU A 17 -8.31 9.25 -10.92
C LEU A 17 -7.91 8.34 -9.75
N GLY A 18 -8.77 8.22 -8.74
CA GLY A 18 -8.58 7.30 -7.62
C GLY A 18 -8.49 5.85 -8.09
N GLY A 19 -9.37 5.43 -9.01
CA GLY A 19 -9.30 4.10 -9.64
C GLY A 19 -7.98 3.84 -10.36
N ILE A 20 -7.49 4.78 -11.18
CA ILE A 20 -6.21 4.68 -11.90
C ILE A 20 -5.05 4.56 -10.92
N LEU A 21 -4.95 5.49 -9.95
CA LEU A 21 -3.87 5.50 -8.97
C LEU A 21 -3.85 4.20 -8.16
N TYR A 22 -5.02 3.71 -7.79
CA TYR A 22 -5.12 2.46 -7.05
C TYR A 22 -4.68 1.26 -7.89
N LEU A 23 -5.01 1.23 -9.18
CA LEU A 23 -4.54 0.18 -10.08
C LEU A 23 -3.02 0.20 -10.24
N VAL A 24 -2.42 1.40 -10.35
CA VAL A 24 -0.96 1.57 -10.39
C VAL A 24 -0.31 1.03 -9.11
N ILE A 25 -0.90 1.32 -7.94
CA ILE A 25 -0.42 0.81 -6.65
C ILE A 25 -0.46 -0.72 -6.61
N ILE A 26 -1.54 -1.35 -7.08
CA ILE A 26 -1.69 -2.80 -7.13
C ILE A 26 -0.62 -3.42 -8.06
N ILE A 27 -0.46 -2.87 -9.27
CA ILE A 27 0.55 -3.35 -10.23
C ILE A 27 1.96 -3.18 -9.68
N ALA A 28 2.26 -2.05 -9.04
CA ALA A 28 3.54 -1.80 -8.38
C ALA A 28 3.79 -2.84 -7.26
N GLY A 29 2.80 -3.11 -6.41
CA GLY A 29 2.90 -4.11 -5.34
C GLY A 29 3.15 -5.52 -5.87
N LEU A 30 2.40 -5.95 -6.89
CA LEU A 30 2.61 -7.26 -7.54
C LEU A 30 4.00 -7.34 -8.20
N SER A 31 4.44 -6.27 -8.86
CA SER A 31 5.78 -6.22 -9.47
C SER A 31 6.88 -6.32 -8.43
N SER A 32 6.73 -5.62 -7.29
CA SER A 32 7.66 -5.73 -6.16
C SER A 32 7.77 -7.13 -5.58
N GLU A 33 6.65 -7.83 -5.45
CA GLU A 33 6.67 -9.20 -4.92
C GLU A 33 7.24 -10.20 -5.92
N PHE A 34 6.74 -10.22 -7.16
CA PHE A 34 7.06 -11.29 -8.12
C PHE A 34 8.31 -11.03 -8.96
N LEU A 35 8.56 -9.76 -9.35
CA LEU A 35 9.64 -9.44 -10.29
C LEU A 35 10.91 -8.99 -9.59
N PHE A 36 10.80 -8.27 -8.48
CA PHE A 36 11.97 -7.77 -7.75
C PHE A 36 12.34 -8.75 -6.63
N ARG A 37 11.50 -8.93 -5.61
CA ARG A 37 11.82 -9.82 -4.48
C ARG A 37 11.89 -11.28 -4.90
N GLY A 38 10.88 -11.79 -5.62
CA GLY A 38 10.80 -13.19 -6.02
C GLY A 38 11.94 -13.67 -6.93
N LYS A 39 12.62 -12.76 -7.64
CA LYS A 39 13.80 -13.09 -8.47
C LYS A 39 15.12 -12.90 -7.73
N LEU A 40 15.22 -11.92 -6.85
CA LEU A 40 16.49 -11.50 -6.25
C LEU A 40 16.76 -12.15 -4.89
N ILE A 41 15.72 -12.46 -4.10
CA ILE A 41 15.86 -12.97 -2.73
C ILE A 41 15.82 -14.49 -2.74
N VAL A 42 16.91 -15.11 -2.29
CA VAL A 42 17.01 -16.56 -2.12
C VAL A 42 16.80 -16.92 -0.64
N SER A 43 15.66 -17.53 -0.33
CA SER A 43 15.34 -17.93 1.04
C SER A 43 16.41 -18.87 1.60
N GLY A 44 16.96 -18.52 2.76
CA GLY A 44 17.98 -19.33 3.46
C GLY A 44 19.41 -19.14 2.96
N SER A 45 19.67 -18.32 1.92
CA SER A 45 21.02 -18.03 1.43
C SER A 45 21.28 -16.53 1.28
N PRO A 46 21.85 -15.88 2.31
CA PRO A 46 22.27 -14.48 2.24
C PRO A 46 23.30 -14.22 1.13
N ALA A 47 24.25 -15.12 0.94
CA ALA A 47 25.28 -15.01 -0.11
C ALA A 47 24.67 -15.02 -1.51
N ALA A 48 23.80 -16.00 -1.83
CA ALA A 48 23.15 -16.05 -3.13
C ALA A 48 22.22 -14.84 -3.38
N THR A 49 21.62 -14.30 -2.31
CA THR A 49 20.85 -13.05 -2.39
C THR A 49 21.76 -11.87 -2.75
N ALA A 50 22.90 -11.70 -2.06
CA ALA A 50 23.86 -10.65 -2.35
C ALA A 50 24.44 -10.73 -3.76
N ASP A 51 24.74 -11.95 -4.24
CA ASP A 51 25.20 -12.21 -5.61
C ASP A 51 24.15 -11.83 -6.66
N ASN A 52 22.88 -12.15 -6.41
CA ASN A 52 21.78 -11.75 -7.30
C ASN A 52 21.60 -10.23 -7.34
N LEU A 53 21.69 -9.56 -6.17
CA LEU A 53 21.55 -8.11 -6.09
C LEU A 53 22.69 -7.38 -6.81
N THR A 54 23.92 -7.85 -6.69
CA THR A 54 25.07 -7.28 -7.42
C THR A 54 24.98 -7.56 -8.92
N SER A 55 24.58 -8.77 -9.31
CA SER A 55 24.43 -9.14 -10.72
C SER A 55 23.26 -8.43 -11.41
N SER A 56 22.25 -7.98 -10.65
CA SER A 56 21.03 -7.34 -11.17
C SER A 56 20.73 -6.01 -10.46
N GLU A 57 21.75 -5.18 -10.27
CA GLU A 57 21.65 -3.91 -9.52
C GLU A 57 20.56 -2.98 -10.07
N GLU A 58 20.47 -2.82 -11.40
CA GLU A 58 19.46 -1.96 -12.03
C GLU A 58 18.04 -2.40 -11.69
N LEU A 59 17.79 -3.71 -11.69
CA LEU A 59 16.48 -4.28 -11.36
C LEU A 59 16.11 -3.98 -9.91
N TRP A 60 17.08 -4.06 -9.00
CA TRP A 60 16.87 -3.71 -7.60
C TRP A 60 16.56 -2.22 -7.40
N ARG A 61 17.31 -1.34 -8.06
CA ARG A 61 17.07 0.12 -8.03
C ARG A 61 15.71 0.49 -8.59
N ILE A 62 15.32 -0.11 -9.71
CA ILE A 62 13.98 0.06 -10.30
C ILE A 62 12.91 -0.40 -9.30
N GLY A 63 13.13 -1.53 -8.61
CA GLY A 63 12.21 -2.01 -7.58
C GLY A 63 12.00 -1.02 -6.44
N ILE A 64 13.09 -0.42 -5.93
CA ILE A 64 13.01 0.64 -4.91
C ILE A 64 12.22 1.85 -5.42
N LEU A 65 12.48 2.29 -6.65
CA LEU A 65 11.75 3.42 -7.26
C LEU A 65 10.25 3.13 -7.42
N VAL A 66 9.90 1.90 -7.79
CA VAL A 66 8.50 1.46 -7.90
C VAL A 66 7.79 1.52 -6.55
N GLU A 67 8.45 1.13 -5.45
CA GLU A 67 7.86 1.26 -4.10
C GLU A 67 7.66 2.72 -3.70
N TYR A 68 8.63 3.60 -3.96
CA TYR A 68 8.45 5.04 -3.70
C TYR A 68 7.34 5.66 -4.54
N LEU A 69 7.26 5.32 -5.83
CA LEU A 69 6.19 5.79 -6.71
C LEU A 69 4.81 5.36 -6.20
N SER A 70 4.69 4.10 -5.77
CA SER A 70 3.46 3.57 -5.17
C SER A 70 3.04 4.38 -3.93
N LEU A 71 3.99 4.79 -3.09
CA LEU A 71 3.72 5.61 -1.91
C LEU A 71 3.25 7.02 -2.28
N ILE A 72 3.83 7.64 -3.31
CA ILE A 72 3.37 8.94 -3.84
C ILE A 72 1.94 8.84 -4.36
N CYS A 73 1.64 7.82 -5.19
CA CYS A 73 0.28 7.54 -5.65
C CYS A 73 -0.69 7.34 -4.48
N THR A 74 -0.21 6.67 -3.42
CA THR A 74 -0.99 6.37 -2.22
C THR A 74 -1.37 7.63 -1.44
N ILE A 75 -0.49 8.62 -1.36
CA ILE A 75 -0.79 9.93 -0.73
C ILE A 75 -1.91 10.64 -1.49
N VAL A 76 -1.82 10.69 -2.83
CA VAL A 76 -2.86 11.32 -3.67
C VAL A 76 -4.19 10.55 -3.55
N LEU A 77 -4.14 9.22 -3.51
CA LEU A 77 -5.32 8.38 -3.30
C LEU A 77 -5.97 8.63 -1.92
N ALA A 78 -5.18 8.83 -0.87
CA ALA A 78 -5.70 9.16 0.46
C ALA A 78 -6.45 10.50 0.46
N MET A 79 -5.93 11.50 -0.24
CA MET A 79 -6.64 12.78 -0.44
C MET A 79 -7.96 12.58 -1.20
N ILE A 80 -7.97 11.74 -2.23
CA ILE A 80 -9.18 11.41 -3.01
C ILE A 80 -10.23 10.74 -2.14
N TYR A 81 -9.86 9.74 -1.33
CA TYR A 81 -10.80 9.11 -0.40
C TYR A 81 -11.28 10.07 0.68
N PHE A 82 -10.42 10.95 1.17
CA PHE A 82 -10.84 12.00 2.07
C PHE A 82 -11.94 12.86 1.42
N TYR A 83 -11.71 13.34 0.19
CA TYR A 83 -12.69 14.14 -0.54
C TYR A 83 -14.01 13.39 -0.80
N LEU A 84 -13.93 12.16 -1.32
CA LEU A 84 -15.11 11.39 -1.73
C LEU A 84 -15.97 10.94 -0.53
N LEU A 85 -15.36 10.54 0.58
CA LEU A 85 -16.08 9.97 1.73
C LEU A 85 -16.39 11.01 2.82
N LYS A 86 -15.86 12.24 2.72
CA LYS A 86 -16.14 13.34 3.66
C LYS A 86 -17.64 13.59 3.89
N PRO A 87 -18.52 13.57 2.86
CA PRO A 87 -19.96 13.77 3.05
C PRO A 87 -20.66 12.68 3.87
N VAL A 88 -20.03 11.51 4.07
CA VAL A 88 -20.62 10.41 4.85
C VAL A 88 -20.41 10.64 6.34
N HIS A 89 -19.16 10.89 6.75
CA HIS A 89 -18.82 11.22 8.13
C HIS A 89 -17.39 11.80 8.22
N LYS A 90 -17.27 13.14 8.31
CA LYS A 90 -15.98 13.86 8.26
C LYS A 90 -14.94 13.36 9.28
N ASN A 91 -15.29 13.24 10.57
CA ASN A 91 -14.31 12.93 11.62
C ASN A 91 -13.77 11.49 11.50
N LEU A 92 -14.66 10.54 11.21
CA LEU A 92 -14.29 9.15 10.96
C LEU A 92 -13.41 9.02 9.70
N ASN A 93 -13.69 9.77 8.63
CA ASN A 93 -12.84 9.80 7.45
C ASN A 93 -11.47 10.45 7.72
N LEU A 94 -11.42 11.47 8.60
CA LEU A 94 -10.18 12.07 9.06
C LEU A 94 -9.34 11.07 9.87
N LEU A 95 -9.97 10.29 10.74
CA LEU A 95 -9.31 9.22 11.48
C LEU A 95 -8.72 8.15 10.53
N ALA A 96 -9.48 7.73 9.50
CA ALA A 96 -8.97 6.82 8.47
C ALA A 96 -7.76 7.41 7.72
N THR A 97 -7.78 8.72 7.47
CA THR A 97 -6.65 9.43 6.84
C THR A 97 -5.42 9.43 7.74
N PHE A 98 -5.56 9.64 9.04
CA PHE A 98 -4.42 9.54 9.97
C PHE A 98 -3.81 8.13 10.00
N PHE A 99 -4.65 7.10 10.07
CA PHE A 99 -4.16 5.71 9.96
C PHE A 99 -3.44 5.45 8.63
N ARG A 100 -3.96 5.99 7.53
CA ARG A 100 -3.33 5.90 6.20
C ARG A 100 -1.98 6.59 6.16
N LEU A 101 -1.86 7.80 6.71
CA LEU A 101 -0.60 8.54 6.75
C LEU A 101 0.45 7.84 7.60
N ILE A 102 0.08 7.32 8.78
CA ILE A 102 0.99 6.53 9.62
C ILE A 102 1.48 5.29 8.86
N SER A 103 0.57 4.57 8.19
CA SER A 103 0.94 3.42 7.35
C SER A 103 1.93 3.82 6.24
N ILE A 104 1.70 4.93 5.53
CA ILE A 104 2.61 5.43 4.50
C ILE A 104 3.99 5.75 5.09
N ILE A 105 4.05 6.45 6.23
CA ILE A 105 5.32 6.80 6.90
C ILE A 105 6.10 5.55 7.26
N LEU A 106 5.44 4.54 7.84
CA LEU A 106 6.08 3.27 8.17
C LEU A 106 6.57 2.52 6.92
N GLN A 107 5.83 2.57 5.82
CA GLN A 107 6.29 2.01 4.55
C GLN A 107 7.49 2.76 3.98
N VAL A 108 7.53 4.10 4.06
CA VAL A 108 8.71 4.89 3.66
C VAL A 108 9.94 4.43 4.45
N VAL A 109 9.79 4.28 5.78
CA VAL A 109 10.88 3.77 6.64
C VAL A 109 11.27 2.35 6.27
N ALA A 110 10.32 1.49 5.93
CA ALA A 110 10.62 0.15 5.44
C ALA A 110 11.44 0.21 4.13
N VAL A 111 11.02 1.00 3.14
CA VAL A 111 11.72 1.17 1.84
C VAL A 111 13.13 1.73 2.02
N LEU A 112 13.36 2.60 3.02
CA LEU A 112 14.70 3.06 3.36
C LEU A 112 15.66 1.90 3.68
N ASN A 113 15.18 0.81 4.28
CA ASN A 113 16.02 -0.37 4.52
C ASN A 113 16.44 -1.06 3.21
N LEU A 114 15.60 -1.07 2.17
CA LEU A 114 16.01 -1.59 0.86
C LEU A 114 17.09 -0.72 0.20
N THR A 115 16.97 0.59 0.40
CA THR A 115 18.03 1.53 0.01
C THR A 115 19.30 1.31 0.83
N SER A 116 19.17 1.00 2.13
CA SER A 116 20.32 0.68 2.98
C SER A 116 21.08 -0.57 2.52
N ALA A 117 20.37 -1.56 1.96
CA ALA A 117 20.98 -2.76 1.40
C ALA A 117 21.90 -2.47 0.18
N LEU A 118 21.76 -1.30 -0.47
CA LEU A 118 22.62 -0.91 -1.60
C LEU A 118 24.01 -0.44 -1.18
N PHE A 119 24.13 0.22 -0.02
CA PHE A 119 25.39 0.83 0.39
C PHE A 119 26.56 -0.16 0.49
N PRO A 120 26.44 -1.32 1.17
CA PRO A 120 27.56 -2.24 1.26
C PRO A 120 27.84 -2.94 -0.09
N LEU A 121 26.85 -3.09 -0.97
CA LEU A 121 27.06 -3.79 -2.25
C LEU A 121 27.82 -2.95 -3.29
N ILE A 122 27.65 -1.62 -3.27
CA ILE A 122 28.11 -0.75 -4.36
C ILE A 122 29.26 0.16 -3.93
N ASN A 123 29.48 0.36 -2.63
CA ASN A 123 30.54 1.25 -2.16
C ASN A 123 31.82 0.44 -1.83
N PRO A 124 32.88 0.52 -2.66
CA PRO A 124 34.11 -0.23 -2.43
C PRO A 124 34.82 0.14 -1.13
N GLU A 125 34.63 1.37 -0.63
CA GLU A 125 35.21 1.84 0.64
C GLU A 125 34.45 1.25 1.84
N ALA A 126 33.13 1.11 1.75
CA ALA A 126 32.34 0.43 2.77
C ALA A 126 32.73 -1.06 2.88
N ASN A 127 33.07 -1.69 1.75
CA ASN A 127 33.54 -3.08 1.69
C ASN A 127 34.91 -3.31 2.32
N GLN A 128 35.74 -2.28 2.51
CA GLN A 128 37.06 -2.45 3.15
C GLN A 128 36.96 -2.59 4.68
N ALA A 129 35.87 -2.12 5.28
CA ALA A 129 35.65 -2.19 6.72
C ALA A 129 35.01 -3.51 7.17
N PHE A 130 34.44 -4.30 6.25
CA PHE A 130 33.67 -5.51 6.53
C PHE A 130 34.16 -6.69 5.70
N SER A 131 34.07 -7.91 6.24
CA SER A 131 34.24 -9.13 5.44
C SER A 131 33.03 -9.35 4.53
N SER A 132 33.19 -10.14 3.47
CA SER A 132 32.07 -10.50 2.57
C SER A 132 30.88 -11.11 3.32
N ALA A 133 31.13 -12.01 4.28
CA ALA A 133 30.08 -12.60 5.10
C ALA A 133 29.35 -11.57 5.99
N GLN A 134 30.05 -10.51 6.44
CA GLN A 134 29.41 -9.41 7.18
C GLN A 134 28.54 -8.56 6.24
N VAL A 135 28.99 -8.29 5.02
CA VAL A 135 28.22 -7.58 3.99
C VAL A 135 26.92 -8.33 3.67
N ASP A 136 26.99 -9.64 3.39
CA ASP A 136 25.82 -10.47 3.11
C ASP A 136 24.81 -10.46 4.27
N SER A 137 25.33 -10.49 5.51
CA SER A 137 24.50 -10.44 6.72
C SER A 137 23.80 -9.09 6.88
N LEU A 138 24.49 -7.98 6.58
CA LEU A 138 23.92 -6.62 6.62
C LEU A 138 22.83 -6.44 5.57
N VAL A 139 23.07 -6.90 4.34
CA VAL A 139 22.09 -6.87 3.25
C VAL A 139 20.84 -7.66 3.63
N ASN A 140 21.02 -8.89 4.11
CA ASN A 140 19.90 -9.73 4.53
C ASN A 140 19.15 -9.14 5.73
N PHE A 141 19.86 -8.56 6.70
CA PHE A 141 19.24 -7.86 7.82
C PHE A 141 18.35 -6.69 7.35
N ALA A 142 18.84 -5.90 6.40
CA ALA A 142 18.09 -4.76 5.86
C ALA A 142 16.83 -5.22 5.08
N ILE A 143 16.94 -6.26 4.25
CA ILE A 143 15.81 -6.86 3.54
C ILE A 143 14.75 -7.41 4.52
N ARG A 144 15.18 -8.12 5.56
CA ARG A 144 14.25 -8.62 6.59
C ARG A 144 13.61 -7.49 7.38
N SER A 145 14.36 -6.43 7.68
CA SER A 145 13.86 -5.24 8.37
C SER A 145 12.79 -4.52 7.55
N HIS A 146 12.96 -4.41 6.22
CA HIS A 146 11.90 -3.94 5.33
C HIS A 146 10.65 -4.81 5.45
N SER A 147 10.78 -6.14 5.36
CA SER A 147 9.62 -7.05 5.39
C SER A 147 8.81 -6.94 6.69
N PHE A 148 9.51 -6.81 7.83
CA PHE A 148 8.87 -6.57 9.12
C PHE A 148 8.22 -5.18 9.19
N GLY A 149 8.94 -4.13 8.80
CA GLY A 149 8.42 -2.76 8.79
C GLY A 149 7.19 -2.60 7.89
N TYR A 150 7.23 -3.20 6.70
CA TYR A 150 6.11 -3.25 5.77
C TYR A 150 4.91 -3.95 6.41
N SER A 151 5.10 -5.11 7.04
CA SER A 151 4.02 -5.83 7.70
C SER A 151 3.41 -5.04 8.87
N ILE A 152 4.22 -4.34 9.68
CA ILE A 152 3.71 -3.48 10.76
C ILE A 152 2.88 -2.33 10.18
N SER A 153 3.28 -1.78 9.04
CA SER A 153 2.50 -0.72 8.36
C SER A 153 1.09 -1.19 7.96
N LEU A 154 0.92 -2.49 7.68
CA LEU A 154 -0.36 -3.09 7.32
C LEU A 154 -1.33 -3.11 8.50
N LEU A 155 -0.86 -3.10 9.74
CA LEU A 155 -1.71 -2.98 10.93
C LEU A 155 -2.53 -1.68 10.87
N PHE A 156 -1.86 -0.56 10.59
CA PHE A 156 -2.51 0.74 10.46
C PHE A 156 -3.37 0.82 9.18
N LEU A 157 -2.91 0.19 8.10
CA LEU A 157 -3.71 0.07 6.87
C LEU A 157 -5.01 -0.70 7.10
N GLY A 158 -4.96 -1.77 7.89
CA GLY A 158 -6.13 -2.58 8.26
C GLY A 158 -7.19 -1.76 8.98
N CYS A 159 -6.78 -0.96 9.98
CA CYS A 159 -7.67 -0.01 10.64
C CYS A 159 -8.30 1.01 9.66
N CYS A 160 -7.48 1.56 8.76
CA CYS A 160 -7.94 2.47 7.71
C CYS A 160 -9.00 1.80 6.81
N PHE A 161 -8.77 0.54 6.41
CA PHE A 161 -9.67 -0.21 5.54
C PHE A 161 -10.99 -0.56 6.23
N LEU A 162 -10.98 -0.92 7.52
CA LEU A 162 -12.22 -1.13 8.28
C LEU A 162 -13.09 0.13 8.25
N ILE A 163 -12.47 1.29 8.46
CA ILE A 163 -13.19 2.56 8.46
C ILE A 163 -13.67 2.94 7.05
N HIS A 164 -12.80 2.90 6.05
CA HIS A 164 -13.19 3.21 4.67
C HIS A 164 -14.28 2.27 4.16
N GLY A 165 -14.18 0.97 4.44
CA GLY A 165 -15.20 0.00 4.04
C GLY A 165 -16.55 0.28 4.72
N TYR A 166 -16.55 0.66 6.00
CA TYR A 166 -17.77 1.13 6.69
C TYR A 166 -18.35 2.38 6.03
N LEU A 167 -17.53 3.39 5.73
CA LEU A 167 -17.97 4.62 5.07
C LEU A 167 -18.53 4.34 3.66
N ILE A 168 -17.88 3.49 2.88
CA ILE A 168 -18.36 3.03 1.57
C ILE A 168 -19.70 2.32 1.72
N PHE A 169 -19.85 1.45 2.70
CA PHE A 169 -21.11 0.74 2.97
C PHE A 169 -22.26 1.71 3.30
N LYS A 170 -21.99 2.78 4.04
CA LYS A 170 -22.99 3.81 4.42
C LYS A 170 -23.21 4.90 3.36
N SER A 171 -22.30 5.02 2.40
CA SER A 171 -22.28 6.11 1.42
C SER A 171 -23.58 6.25 0.62
N GLY A 172 -24.12 5.13 0.13
CA GLY A 172 -25.25 5.08 -0.80
C GLY A 172 -24.92 5.46 -2.25
N PHE A 173 -23.76 6.08 -2.50
CA PHE A 173 -23.27 6.43 -3.83
C PHE A 173 -22.21 5.45 -4.38
N LEU A 174 -21.74 4.51 -3.55
CA LEU A 174 -20.94 3.34 -3.95
C LEU A 174 -21.67 2.04 -3.56
N PRO A 175 -21.40 0.91 -4.24
CA PRO A 175 -21.95 -0.39 -3.87
C PRO A 175 -21.55 -0.81 -2.45
N ARG A 176 -22.53 -1.29 -1.69
CA ARG A 176 -22.31 -1.82 -0.33
C ARG A 176 -21.35 -3.01 -0.31
N LEU A 177 -21.39 -3.84 -1.35
CA LEU A 177 -20.52 -5.01 -1.47
C LEU A 177 -19.04 -4.62 -1.45
N LEU A 178 -18.65 -3.52 -2.10
CA LEU A 178 -17.26 -3.03 -2.05
C LEU A 178 -16.86 -2.65 -0.63
N GLY A 179 -17.77 -2.01 0.12
CA GLY A 179 -17.51 -1.67 1.52
C GLY A 179 -17.30 -2.91 2.41
N ILE A 180 -18.01 -4.00 2.14
CA ILE A 180 -17.84 -5.28 2.85
C ILE A 180 -16.49 -5.92 2.48
N LEU A 181 -16.18 -6.00 1.18
CA LEU A 181 -14.93 -6.58 0.69
C LEU A 181 -13.71 -5.85 1.28
N ILE A 182 -13.74 -4.51 1.33
CA ILE A 182 -12.66 -3.72 1.91
C ILE A 182 -12.52 -3.92 3.43
N GLN A 183 -13.63 -4.11 4.15
CA GLN A 183 -13.56 -4.50 5.57
C GLN A 183 -12.93 -5.89 5.75
N ILE A 184 -13.27 -6.86 4.90
CA ILE A 184 -12.64 -8.19 4.93
C ILE A 184 -11.13 -8.08 4.67
N ALA A 185 -10.73 -7.27 3.70
CA ALA A 185 -9.31 -6.99 3.43
C ALA A 185 -8.62 -6.33 4.64
N GLY A 186 -9.29 -5.37 5.29
CA GLY A 186 -8.80 -4.73 6.51
C GLY A 186 -8.58 -5.72 7.65
N LEU A 187 -9.51 -6.65 7.87
CA LEU A 187 -9.35 -7.74 8.83
C LEU A 187 -8.16 -8.65 8.45
N GLY A 188 -8.03 -8.97 7.17
CA GLY A 188 -6.89 -9.74 6.66
C GLY A 188 -5.55 -9.10 7.02
N TYR A 189 -5.38 -7.80 6.79
CA TYR A 189 -4.16 -7.08 7.16
C TYR A 189 -3.90 -7.06 8.67
N LEU A 190 -4.94 -6.86 9.48
CA LEU A 190 -4.81 -6.91 10.94
C LEU A 190 -4.37 -8.30 11.40
N THR A 191 -5.04 -9.36 10.93
CA THR A 191 -4.68 -10.74 11.25
C THR A 191 -3.24 -11.03 10.86
N ASN A 192 -2.83 -10.70 9.62
CA ASN A 192 -1.46 -10.93 9.16
C ASN A 192 -0.43 -10.22 10.06
N SER A 193 -0.66 -8.94 10.37
CA SER A 193 0.27 -8.14 11.16
C SER A 193 0.36 -8.62 12.61
N ILE A 194 -0.76 -8.97 13.23
CA ILE A 194 -0.82 -9.49 14.60
C ILE A 194 -0.17 -10.87 14.66
N THR A 195 -0.46 -11.76 13.70
CA THR A 195 0.17 -13.09 13.62
C THR A 195 1.68 -12.97 13.49
N LEU A 196 2.19 -12.03 12.68
CA LEU A 196 3.64 -11.83 12.55
C LEU A 196 4.31 -11.44 13.89
N ILE A 197 3.63 -10.63 14.69
CA ILE A 197 4.17 -10.17 15.99
C ILE A 197 4.07 -11.26 17.06
N VAL A 198 2.91 -11.94 17.14
CA VAL A 198 2.59 -12.85 18.26
C VAL A 198 3.01 -14.28 17.98
N ALA A 199 2.90 -14.74 16.74
CA ALA A 199 3.11 -16.12 16.34
C ALA A 199 3.74 -16.21 14.93
N PRO A 200 5.00 -15.76 14.75
CA PRO A 200 5.65 -15.70 13.44
C PRO A 200 5.80 -17.06 12.75
N SER A 201 5.69 -18.18 13.47
CA SER A 201 5.67 -19.52 12.86
C SER A 201 4.39 -19.82 12.07
N LEU A 202 3.29 -19.10 12.32
CA LEU A 202 2.00 -19.31 11.67
C LEU A 202 1.80 -18.43 10.42
N THR A 203 2.63 -17.41 10.20
CA THR A 203 2.48 -16.47 9.07
C THR A 203 2.57 -17.14 7.71
N ALA A 204 3.41 -18.16 7.56
CA ALA A 204 3.53 -18.94 6.33
C ALA A 204 2.20 -19.60 5.90
N TRP A 205 1.35 -19.96 6.87
CA TRP A 205 0.06 -20.59 6.63
C TRP A 205 -1.07 -19.58 6.43
N THR A 206 -1.03 -18.45 7.15
CA THR A 206 -2.09 -17.43 7.09
C THR A 206 -1.97 -16.51 5.88
N PHE A 207 -0.75 -16.22 5.42
CA PHE A 207 -0.50 -15.27 4.33
C PHE A 207 -1.22 -15.62 3.01
N PRO A 208 -1.18 -16.86 2.48
CA PRO A 208 -1.86 -17.20 1.22
C PRO A 208 -3.39 -17.09 1.31
N ILE A 209 -3.95 -17.36 2.49
CA ILE A 209 -5.40 -17.29 2.75
C ILE A 209 -5.86 -15.83 2.80
N ILE A 210 -5.01 -14.93 3.27
CA ILE A 210 -5.31 -13.50 3.44
C ILE A 210 -5.13 -12.73 2.13
N ILE A 211 -4.06 -13.02 1.37
CA ILE A 211 -3.67 -12.19 0.22
C ILE A 211 -4.71 -12.22 -0.90
N LEU A 212 -5.36 -13.36 -1.14
CA LEU A 212 -6.32 -13.49 -2.25
C LEU A 212 -7.61 -12.68 -2.00
N PRO A 213 -8.29 -12.78 -0.83
CA PRO A 213 -9.41 -11.90 -0.50
C PRO A 213 -9.05 -10.40 -0.53
N VAL A 214 -7.86 -10.04 -0.05
CA VAL A 214 -7.37 -8.66 -0.07
C VAL A 214 -7.24 -8.16 -1.50
N LEU A 215 -6.52 -8.90 -2.35
CA LEU A 215 -6.31 -8.51 -3.75
C LEU A 215 -7.64 -8.40 -4.51
N LEU A 216 -8.57 -9.33 -4.27
CA LEU A 216 -9.90 -9.28 -4.86
C LEU A 216 -10.67 -8.03 -4.43
N ALA A 217 -10.64 -7.67 -3.14
CA ALA A 217 -11.33 -6.49 -2.62
C ALA A 217 -10.78 -5.19 -3.22
N GLU A 218 -9.45 -5.03 -3.19
CA GLU A 218 -8.78 -3.81 -3.67
C GLU A 218 -8.92 -3.66 -5.18
N THR A 219 -8.72 -4.74 -5.94
CA THR A 219 -8.88 -4.73 -7.40
C THR A 219 -10.32 -4.43 -7.78
N SER A 220 -11.30 -5.03 -7.08
CA SER A 220 -12.72 -4.74 -7.31
C SER A 220 -13.06 -3.27 -7.07
N LEU A 221 -12.54 -2.68 -5.99
CA LEU A 221 -12.76 -1.25 -5.70
C LEU A 221 -12.07 -0.35 -6.74
N SER A 222 -10.81 -0.64 -7.07
CA SER A 222 -10.04 0.10 -8.08
C SER A 222 -10.75 0.11 -9.44
N LEU A 223 -11.13 -1.07 -9.94
CA LEU A 223 -11.83 -1.19 -11.22
C LEU A 223 -13.21 -0.54 -11.20
N TRP A 224 -13.94 -0.64 -10.08
CA TRP A 224 -15.22 0.03 -9.95
C TRP A 224 -15.07 1.55 -10.04
N LEU A 225 -14.14 2.13 -9.28
CA LEU A 225 -13.88 3.57 -9.28
C LEU A 225 -13.44 4.06 -10.66
N LEU A 226 -12.61 3.27 -11.35
CA LEU A 226 -12.13 3.55 -12.69
C LEU A 226 -13.27 3.56 -13.74
N VAL A 227 -14.10 2.52 -13.76
CA VAL A 227 -15.10 2.30 -14.82
C VAL A 227 -16.43 2.97 -14.50
N LYS A 228 -16.97 2.75 -13.31
CA LYS A 228 -18.30 3.24 -12.88
C LYS A 228 -18.20 4.56 -12.11
N GLY A 229 -17.19 4.71 -11.25
CA GLY A 229 -17.05 5.87 -10.37
C GLY A 229 -18.14 5.92 -9.30
N VAL A 230 -18.67 7.12 -9.03
CA VAL A 230 -19.65 7.38 -7.96
C VAL A 230 -20.99 7.84 -8.54
N ASP A 231 -22.09 7.54 -7.85
CA ASP A 231 -23.40 8.14 -8.17
C ASP A 231 -23.39 9.63 -7.77
N VAL A 232 -23.13 10.50 -8.75
CA VAL A 232 -22.95 11.95 -8.56
C VAL A 232 -24.16 12.58 -7.86
N LYS A 233 -25.39 12.21 -8.24
CA LYS A 233 -26.61 12.78 -7.65
C LYS A 233 -26.70 12.43 -6.17
N LYS A 234 -26.48 11.16 -5.81
CA LYS A 234 -26.50 10.73 -4.40
C LYS A 234 -25.35 11.33 -3.60
N TRP A 235 -24.19 11.52 -4.21
CA TRP A 235 -23.05 12.15 -3.58
C TRP A 235 -23.32 13.63 -3.26
N GLU A 236 -23.88 14.39 -4.20
CA GLU A 236 -24.24 15.80 -4.00
C GLU A 236 -25.34 15.95 -2.93
N LEU A 237 -26.34 15.06 -2.92
CA LEU A 237 -27.36 15.04 -1.87
C LEU A 237 -26.76 14.84 -0.48
N ARG A 238 -25.79 13.92 -0.34
CA ARG A 238 -25.06 13.71 0.92
C ARG A 238 -24.25 14.95 1.30
N GLN A 239 -23.58 15.59 0.33
CA GLN A 239 -22.79 16.78 0.58
C GLN A 239 -23.64 17.96 1.04
N SER A 240 -24.85 18.13 0.52
CA SER A 240 -25.77 19.19 0.99
C SER A 240 -26.35 18.94 2.38
N ALA A 241 -26.30 17.68 2.86
CA ALA A 241 -26.84 17.27 4.15
C ALA A 241 -25.78 17.19 5.27
N SER A 242 -24.50 17.39 4.94
CA SER A 242 -23.34 17.27 5.86
C SER A 242 -22.81 18.62 6.31
#